data_AF-A0A1Y4HU55-F1
#
_entry.id   AF-A0A1Y4HU55-F1
#
_cell.length_a   1.000
_cell.length_b   1.000
_cell.length_c   1.000
_cell.angle_alpha   90.00
_cell.angle_beta   90.00
_cell.angle_gamma   90.00
#
_symmetry.space_group_name_H-M   'P 1'
#
loop_
_entity.id
_entity.type
_entity.pdbx_description
1 polymer ?
#
loop_
_entity_poly.entity_id
_entity_poly.type
_entity_poly.pdbx_seq_one_letter_code
_entity_poly.pdbx_strand_id
1 'polypeptide(L)'
;MNEFINKIEDILTQLSELEGKYDFSLADKYQGDVFPAQMTLAVKMENLVHQITHEMCSTIAFLKEDIIELHRYIEFRKKYAILSECELLFLIDDIGGNMNIKKRINDKAIASNWLDMRKTILKDWKSDFGNVSFEKINSKLNVSSIVSNGD
;
A
#
# COMPACT_ATOMS: atom_id res chain seq x y z
N MET A 1 -11.04 10.45 -2.32
CA MET A 1 -10.26 9.23 -2.06
C MET A 1 -10.97 8.28 -1.11
N ASN A 2 -11.56 8.77 -0.02
CA ASN A 2 -12.37 7.95 0.91
C ASN A 2 -13.43 7.11 0.18
N GLU A 3 -14.13 7.66 -0.82
CA GLU A 3 -15.13 6.89 -1.58
C GLU A 3 -14.53 5.69 -2.36
N PHE A 4 -13.32 5.83 -2.91
CA PHE A 4 -12.67 4.74 -3.64
C PHE A 4 -12.15 3.65 -2.68
N ILE A 5 -11.54 4.04 -1.55
CA ILE A 5 -11.11 3.10 -0.51
C ILE A 5 -12.32 2.34 0.06
N ASN A 6 -13.42 3.03 0.33
CA ASN A 6 -14.65 2.42 0.82
C ASN A 6 -15.22 1.41 -0.21
N LYS A 7 -15.11 1.69 -1.51
CA LYS A 7 -15.49 0.73 -2.56
C LYS A 7 -14.58 -0.50 -2.57
N ILE A 8 -13.27 -0.34 -2.31
CA ILE A 8 -12.36 -1.49 -2.17
C ILE A 8 -12.70 -2.31 -0.93
N GLU A 9 -13.03 -1.66 0.20
CA GLU A 9 -13.49 -2.34 1.42
C GLU A 9 -14.79 -3.11 1.21
N ASP A 10 -15.73 -2.53 0.48
CA ASP A 10 -16.98 -3.19 0.10
C ASP A 10 -16.71 -4.42 -0.78
N ILE A 11 -15.83 -4.30 -1.79
CA ILE A 11 -15.42 -5.46 -2.63
C ILE A 11 -14.74 -6.55 -1.78
N LEU A 12 -13.84 -6.19 -0.87
CA LEU A 12 -13.20 -7.14 0.04
C LEU A 12 -14.24 -7.86 0.91
N THR A 13 -15.20 -7.11 1.45
CA THR A 13 -16.28 -7.67 2.28
C THR A 13 -17.14 -8.64 1.46
N GLN A 14 -17.52 -8.26 0.24
CA GLN A 14 -18.28 -9.12 -0.66
C GLN A 14 -17.51 -10.39 -1.06
N LEU A 15 -16.20 -10.31 -1.27
CA LEU A 15 -15.37 -11.47 -1.59
C LEU A 15 -15.17 -12.39 -0.38
N SER A 16 -14.97 -11.84 0.83
CA SER A 16 -14.93 -12.62 2.06
C SER A 16 -16.28 -13.28 2.38
N GLU A 17 -17.40 -12.59 2.11
CA GLU A 17 -18.72 -13.20 2.18
C GLU A 17 -18.89 -14.32 1.16
N LEU A 18 -18.36 -14.17 -0.06
CA LEU A 18 -18.39 -15.21 -1.08
C LEU A 18 -17.56 -16.43 -0.66
N GLU A 19 -16.39 -16.20 -0.07
CA GLU A 19 -15.54 -17.24 0.53
C GLU A 19 -16.28 -18.01 1.62
N GLY A 20 -17.02 -17.31 2.49
CA GLY A 20 -17.84 -17.92 3.54
C GLY A 20 -19.16 -18.54 3.06
N LYS A 21 -19.72 -18.09 1.92
CA LYS A 21 -20.96 -18.59 1.30
C LYS A 21 -20.74 -19.71 0.30
N TYR A 22 -19.49 -20.07 -0.04
CA TYR A 22 -19.17 -21.38 -0.59
C TYR A 22 -19.38 -22.44 0.50
N ASP A 23 -20.64 -22.59 0.85
CA ASP A 23 -21.20 -23.53 1.79
C ASP A 23 -21.16 -24.91 1.13
N PHE A 24 -20.75 -25.92 1.91
CA PHE A 24 -20.63 -27.34 1.55
C PHE A 24 -21.93 -27.95 0.97
N SER A 25 -22.99 -27.15 0.89
CA SER A 25 -24.27 -27.43 0.24
C SER A 25 -24.19 -27.97 -1.20
N LEU A 26 -23.13 -27.66 -1.97
CA LEU A 26 -22.97 -28.22 -3.32
C LEU A 26 -22.54 -29.69 -3.23
N ALA A 27 -21.54 -30.03 -2.42
CA ALA A 27 -21.23 -31.41 -2.04
C ALA A 27 -22.44 -32.13 -1.40
N ASP A 28 -23.24 -31.45 -0.57
CA ASP A 28 -24.45 -32.02 0.02
C ASP A 28 -25.53 -32.38 -1.03
N LYS A 29 -25.64 -31.61 -2.12
CA LYS A 29 -26.56 -31.92 -3.24
C LYS A 29 -26.15 -33.15 -4.04
N TYR A 30 -24.89 -33.57 -3.94
CA TYR A 30 -24.36 -34.77 -4.60
C TYR A 30 -24.08 -35.91 -3.60
N GLN A 31 -24.47 -35.77 -2.33
CA GLN A 31 -24.25 -36.81 -1.30
C GLN A 31 -24.94 -38.13 -1.68
N GLY A 32 -24.11 -39.13 -1.97
CA GLY A 32 -24.51 -40.51 -2.25
C GLY A 32 -23.51 -41.23 -3.14
N ASP A 33 -23.28 -42.51 -2.89
CA ASP A 33 -22.34 -43.39 -3.64
C ASP A 33 -22.74 -43.65 -5.10
N VAL A 34 -23.75 -42.94 -5.62
CA VAL A 34 -24.29 -43.14 -6.97
C VAL A 34 -23.30 -42.69 -8.04
N PHE A 35 -22.47 -41.68 -7.76
CA PHE A 35 -21.44 -41.18 -8.68
C PHE A 35 -20.15 -40.70 -7.97
N PRO A 36 -19.28 -41.61 -7.51
CA PRO A 36 -18.08 -41.28 -6.72
C PRO A 36 -17.10 -40.31 -7.41
N ALA A 37 -17.00 -40.40 -8.74
CA ALA A 37 -16.16 -39.50 -9.55
C ALA A 37 -16.70 -38.07 -9.58
N GLN A 38 -18.03 -37.88 -9.58
CA GLN A 38 -18.67 -36.56 -9.59
C GLN A 38 -18.51 -35.87 -8.24
N MET A 39 -18.65 -36.62 -7.13
CA MET A 39 -18.38 -36.11 -5.78
C MET A 39 -16.94 -35.63 -5.63
N THR A 40 -15.97 -36.43 -6.11
CA THR A 40 -14.54 -36.06 -6.06
C THR A 40 -14.24 -34.80 -6.87
N LEU A 41 -14.89 -34.63 -8.03
CA LEU A 41 -14.75 -33.43 -8.87
C LEU A 41 -15.38 -32.20 -8.22
N ALA A 42 -16.56 -32.35 -7.59
CA ALA A 42 -17.23 -31.25 -6.87
C ALA A 42 -16.36 -30.71 -5.73
N VAL A 43 -15.83 -31.59 -4.88
CA VAL A 43 -14.93 -31.22 -3.78
C VAL A 43 -13.64 -30.54 -4.30
N LYS A 44 -13.07 -31.01 -5.42
CA LYS A 44 -11.90 -30.35 -6.03
C LYS A 44 -12.23 -28.96 -6.56
N MET A 45 -13.38 -28.80 -7.21
CA MET A 45 -13.82 -27.51 -7.73
C MET A 45 -14.05 -26.50 -6.60
N GLU A 46 -14.70 -26.92 -5.52
CA GLU A 46 -14.91 -26.09 -4.32
C GLU A 46 -13.60 -25.63 -3.71
N ASN A 47 -12.64 -26.54 -3.51
CA ASN A 47 -11.32 -26.19 -2.98
C ASN A 47 -10.59 -25.18 -3.88
N LEU A 48 -10.68 -25.34 -5.20
CA LEU A 48 -10.09 -24.38 -6.15
C LEU A 48 -10.75 -23.01 -6.06
N VAL A 49 -12.09 -22.96 -5.97
CA VAL A 49 -12.80 -21.69 -5.82
C VAL A 49 -12.46 -21.00 -4.50
N HIS A 50 -12.40 -21.76 -3.40
CA HIS A 50 -11.99 -21.23 -2.10
C HIS A 50 -10.57 -20.64 -2.17
N GLN A 51 -9.60 -21.38 -2.71
CA GLN A 51 -8.21 -20.90 -2.88
C GLN A 51 -8.14 -19.64 -3.74
N ILE A 52 -8.79 -19.63 -4.90
CA ILE A 52 -8.79 -18.47 -5.80
C ILE A 52 -9.42 -17.25 -5.12
N THR A 53 -10.53 -17.44 -4.40
CA THR A 53 -11.23 -16.35 -3.71
C THR A 53 -10.34 -15.76 -2.61
N HIS A 54 -9.70 -16.61 -1.81
CA HIS A 54 -8.77 -16.18 -0.76
C HIS A 54 -7.55 -15.43 -1.33
N GLU A 55 -6.97 -15.93 -2.44
CA GLU A 55 -5.87 -15.25 -3.14
C GLU A 55 -6.29 -13.88 -3.69
N MET A 56 -7.50 -13.78 -4.25
CA MET A 56 -8.07 -12.52 -4.72
C MET A 56 -8.30 -11.53 -3.58
N CYS A 57 -8.92 -11.96 -2.47
CA CYS A 57 -9.08 -11.16 -1.25
C CYS A 57 -7.74 -10.60 -0.77
N SER A 58 -6.73 -11.48 -0.65
CA SER A 58 -5.39 -11.11 -0.20
C SER A 58 -4.74 -10.09 -1.13
N THR A 59 -4.81 -10.32 -2.45
CA THR A 59 -4.24 -9.43 -3.46
C THR A 59 -4.88 -8.05 -3.42
N ILE A 60 -6.21 -7.98 -3.33
CA ILE A 60 -6.95 -6.71 -3.25
C ILE A 60 -6.61 -5.98 -1.95
N ALA A 61 -6.46 -6.69 -0.84
CA ALA A 61 -6.07 -6.10 0.44
C ALA A 61 -4.66 -5.49 0.37
N PHE A 62 -3.69 -6.18 -0.24
CA PHE A 62 -2.35 -5.62 -0.44
C PHE A 62 -2.38 -4.37 -1.34
N LEU A 63 -3.11 -4.42 -2.45
CA LEU A 63 -3.26 -3.26 -3.34
C LEU A 63 -3.93 -2.07 -2.64
N LYS A 64 -4.92 -2.32 -1.77
CA LYS A 64 -5.57 -1.28 -0.96
C LYS A 64 -4.55 -0.55 -0.08
N GLU A 65 -3.69 -1.29 0.62
CA GLU A 65 -2.66 -0.71 1.47
C GLU A 65 -1.62 0.08 0.66
N ASP A 66 -1.22 -0.42 -0.52
CA ASP A 66 -0.33 0.31 -1.43
C ASP A 66 -0.94 1.64 -1.91
N ILE A 67 -2.24 1.66 -2.22
CA ILE A 67 -2.96 2.89 -2.61
C ILE A 67 -3.00 3.89 -1.44
N ILE A 68 -3.25 3.41 -0.23
CA ILE A 68 -3.27 4.26 0.98
C ILE A 68 -1.87 4.84 1.25
N GLU A 69 -0.83 4.03 1.15
CA GLU A 69 0.57 4.47 1.31
C GLU A 69 0.93 5.53 0.25
N LEU A 70 0.60 5.30 -1.01
CA LEU A 70 0.82 6.24 -2.10
C LEU A 70 0.08 7.57 -1.86
N HIS A 71 -1.16 7.51 -1.38
CA HIS A 71 -1.91 8.73 -1.05
C HIS A 71 -1.24 9.55 0.03
N ARG A 72 -0.87 8.91 1.15
CA ARG A 72 -0.16 9.58 2.25
C ARG A 72 1.12 10.22 1.73
N TYR A 73 1.85 9.52 0.86
CA TYR A 73 3.08 10.05 0.27
C TYR A 73 2.81 11.29 -0.60
N ILE A 74 1.77 11.26 -1.44
CA ILE A 74 1.38 12.40 -2.27
C ILE A 74 1.00 13.60 -1.39
N GLU A 75 0.20 13.41 -0.35
CA GLU A 75 -0.20 14.50 0.56
C GLU A 75 0.99 15.06 1.33
N PHE A 76 1.89 14.19 1.81
CA PHE A 76 3.15 14.60 2.43
C PHE A 76 4.01 15.43 1.46
N ARG A 77 4.18 14.98 0.22
CA ARG A 77 4.95 15.70 -0.80
C ARG A 77 4.32 17.03 -1.19
N LYS A 78 2.99 17.13 -1.23
CA LYS A 78 2.30 18.42 -1.43
C LYS A 78 2.55 19.38 -0.27
N LYS A 79 2.42 18.89 0.97
CA LYS A 79 2.63 19.69 2.19
C LYS A 79 4.03 20.26 2.28
N TYR A 80 5.04 19.51 1.85
CA TYR A 80 6.45 19.91 1.88
C TYR A 80 7.05 20.17 0.49
N ALA A 81 6.22 20.61 -0.47
CA ALA A 81 6.65 20.82 -1.87
C ALA A 81 7.79 21.84 -2.04
N ILE A 82 7.98 22.74 -1.06
CA ILE A 82 9.10 23.69 -1.06
C ILE A 82 10.47 23.00 -0.91
N LEU A 83 10.49 21.79 -0.34
CA LEU A 83 11.70 21.00 -0.13
C LEU A 83 11.91 20.02 -1.29
N SER A 84 13.16 19.96 -1.74
CA SER A 84 13.63 18.95 -2.67
C SER A 84 13.76 17.59 -1.98
N GLU A 85 13.84 16.53 -2.78
CA GLU A 85 13.99 15.16 -2.28
C GLU A 85 15.26 14.98 -1.43
N CYS A 86 16.39 15.53 -1.86
CA CYS A 86 17.64 15.50 -1.07
C CYS A 86 17.51 16.24 0.26
N GLU A 87 16.68 17.29 0.33
CA GLU A 87 16.45 18.01 1.58
C GLU A 87 15.56 17.20 2.52
N LEU A 88 14.56 16.49 2.00
CA LEU A 88 13.74 15.56 2.78
C LEU A 88 14.53 14.35 3.27
N LEU A 89 15.38 13.75 2.42
CA LEU A 89 16.32 12.69 2.81
C LEU A 89 17.20 13.13 3.99
N PHE A 90 17.74 14.35 3.92
CA PHE A 90 18.55 14.88 5.02
C PHE A 90 17.71 15.15 6.28
N LEU A 91 16.51 15.70 6.15
CA LEU A 91 15.68 16.08 7.31
C LEU A 91 15.10 14.86 8.04
N ILE A 92 14.71 13.82 7.29
CA ILE A 92 14.04 12.62 7.81
C ILE A 92 15.05 11.53 8.16
N ASP A 93 15.92 11.17 7.22
CA ASP A 93 16.83 10.02 7.36
C ASP A 93 18.26 10.42 7.79
N ASP A 94 18.55 11.74 7.88
CA ASP A 94 19.90 12.27 8.13
C ASP A 94 20.93 11.90 7.03
N ILE A 95 20.46 11.56 5.83
CA ILE A 95 21.29 11.10 4.70
C ILE A 95 21.74 12.30 3.84
N GLY A 96 22.98 12.26 3.36
CA GLY A 96 23.50 13.19 2.35
C GLY A 96 23.71 14.62 2.83
N GLY A 97 23.65 14.86 4.14
CA GLY A 97 23.77 16.18 4.75
C GLY A 97 25.09 16.88 4.45
N ASN A 98 25.02 18.09 3.88
CA ASN A 98 26.16 18.98 3.74
C ASN A 98 25.76 20.44 4.02
N MET A 99 26.76 21.32 4.14
CA MET A 99 26.54 22.73 4.49
C MET A 99 25.66 23.46 3.45
N ASN A 100 25.73 23.05 2.18
CA ASN A 100 24.91 23.62 1.11
C ASN A 100 23.44 23.24 1.25
N ILE A 101 23.12 21.98 1.58
CA ILE A 101 21.74 21.52 1.83
C ILE A 101 21.14 22.29 3.02
N LYS A 102 21.89 22.41 4.12
CA LYS A 102 21.47 23.19 5.29
C LYS A 102 21.18 24.66 4.93
N LYS A 103 22.05 25.26 4.11
CA LYS A 103 21.86 26.63 3.61
C LYS A 103 20.58 26.75 2.78
N ARG A 104 20.36 25.86 1.81
CA ARG A 104 19.14 25.87 0.98
C ARG A 104 17.86 25.70 1.81
N ILE A 105 17.89 24.85 2.84
CA ILE A 105 16.74 24.69 3.76
C ILE A 105 16.49 25.98 4.52
N ASN A 106 17.53 26.60 5.08
CA ASN A 106 17.41 27.88 5.79
C ASN A 106 16.90 29.00 4.87
N ASP A 107 17.38 29.06 3.63
CA ASP A 107 16.95 30.08 2.66
C ASP A 107 15.45 29.95 2.32
N LYS A 108 14.88 28.74 2.43
CA LYS A 108 13.46 28.43 2.22
C LYS A 108 12.62 28.54 3.48
N ALA A 109 13.23 28.42 4.65
CA ALA A 109 12.57 28.50 5.95
C ALA A 109 12.38 29.98 6.34
N ILE A 110 11.43 30.65 5.69
CA ILE A 110 11.25 32.12 5.76
C ILE A 110 10.86 32.62 7.17
N ALA A 111 10.52 31.76 8.14
CA ALA A 111 10.09 32.21 9.48
C ALA A 111 10.41 31.28 10.67
N SER A 112 11.04 30.12 10.46
CA SER A 112 11.24 29.11 11.50
C SER A 112 12.67 28.59 11.50
N ASN A 113 13.22 28.35 12.69
CA ASN A 113 14.48 27.63 12.83
C ASN A 113 14.33 26.27 12.13
N TRP A 114 15.25 25.92 11.23
CA TRP A 114 15.20 24.64 10.50
C TRP A 114 15.06 23.43 11.43
N LEU A 115 15.49 23.55 12.69
CA LEU A 115 15.27 22.54 13.74
C LEU A 115 13.78 22.32 14.05
N ASP A 116 12.98 23.37 14.09
CA ASP A 116 11.54 23.27 14.36
C ASP A 116 10.79 22.73 13.13
N MET A 117 11.26 23.12 11.92
CA MET A 117 10.80 22.53 10.67
C MET A 117 11.10 21.03 10.63
N ARG A 118 12.33 20.62 11.00
CA ARG A 118 12.73 19.21 11.07
C ARG A 118 11.87 18.41 12.04
N LYS A 119 11.63 18.93 13.24
CA LYS A 119 10.75 18.27 14.23
C LYS A 119 9.34 18.07 13.69
N THR A 120 8.79 19.07 13.02
CA THR A 120 7.44 18.98 12.44
C THR A 120 7.40 17.94 11.34
N ILE A 121 8.35 17.96 10.41
CA ILE A 121 8.47 16.98 9.32
C ILE A 121 8.61 15.56 9.87
N LEU A 122 9.48 15.35 10.87
CA LEU A 122 9.68 14.04 11.49
C LEU A 122 8.42 13.54 12.21
N LYS A 123 7.69 14.43 12.88
CA LYS A 123 6.44 14.09 13.54
C LYS A 123 5.39 13.65 12.53
N ASP A 124 5.22 14.41 11.45
CA ASP A 124 4.23 14.13 10.43
C ASP A 124 4.59 12.85 9.65
N TRP A 125 5.87 12.69 9.30
CA TRP A 125 6.38 11.46 8.69
C TRP A 125 6.12 10.22 9.56
N LYS A 126 6.42 10.31 10.86
CA LYS A 126 6.19 9.20 11.79
C LYS A 126 4.71 8.90 11.99
N SER A 127 3.85 9.90 11.89
CA SER A 127 2.39 9.71 11.92
C SER A 127 1.89 8.91 10.72
N ASP A 128 2.43 9.17 9.53
CA ASP A 128 1.94 8.57 8.29
C ASP A 128 2.59 7.22 7.95
N PHE A 129 3.88 7.06 8.29
CA PHE A 129 4.74 5.94 7.87
C PHE A 129 5.47 5.24 9.03
N GLY A 130 5.25 5.64 10.29
CA GLY A 130 5.90 5.02 11.44
C GLY A 130 7.42 5.20 11.45
N ASN A 131 8.17 4.11 11.59
CA ASN A 131 9.64 4.13 11.65
C ASN A 131 10.29 3.80 10.30
N VAL A 132 9.53 3.84 9.19
CA VAL A 132 10.08 3.57 7.85
C VAL A 132 10.89 4.77 7.37
N SER A 133 12.04 4.55 6.72
CA SER A 133 12.84 5.62 6.16
C SER A 133 12.17 6.27 4.94
N PHE A 134 12.42 7.56 4.74
CA PHE A 134 11.95 8.27 3.56
C PHE A 134 12.53 7.66 2.28
N GLU A 135 13.82 7.32 2.28
CA GLU A 135 14.49 6.63 1.18
C GLU A 135 13.74 5.36 0.74
N LYS A 136 13.27 4.54 1.70
CA LYS A 136 12.60 3.26 1.38
C LYS A 136 11.24 3.47 0.72
N ILE A 137 10.43 4.39 1.22
CA ILE A 137 9.13 4.71 0.59
C ILE A 137 9.35 5.37 -0.77
N ASN A 138 10.28 6.32 -0.83
CA ASN A 138 10.55 7.07 -2.04
C ASN A 138 11.10 6.18 -3.17
N SER A 139 12.00 5.24 -2.85
CA SER A 139 12.52 4.27 -3.82
C SER A 139 11.44 3.31 -4.32
N LYS A 140 10.52 2.85 -3.45
CA LYS A 140 9.37 2.03 -3.84
C LYS A 140 8.47 2.74 -4.86
N LEU A 141 8.32 4.05 -4.75
CA LEU A 141 7.39 4.84 -5.58
C LEU A 141 8.04 5.44 -6.84
N ASN A 142 9.37 5.62 -6.86
CA ASN A 142 10.11 6.20 -7.99
C ASN A 142 10.60 5.16 -9.03
N VAL A 143 10.12 3.92 -8.99
CA VAL A 143 10.55 2.81 -9.88
C VAL A 143 10.15 3.01 -11.36
N SER A 144 9.35 4.03 -11.70
CA SER A 144 8.89 4.28 -13.08
C SER A 144 9.93 4.86 -14.05
N SER A 145 11.18 5.12 -13.63
CA SER A 145 12.22 5.64 -14.52
C SER A 145 13.11 4.57 -15.19
N ILE A 146 12.91 3.27 -14.91
CA ILE A 146 13.81 2.20 -15.41
C ILE A 146 13.18 1.30 -16.50
N VAL A 147 11.86 1.36 -16.76
CA VAL A 147 11.21 0.52 -17.81
C VAL A 147 10.87 1.32 -19.07
N SER A 148 11.78 2.20 -19.49
CA SER A 148 11.71 2.86 -20.81
C SER A 148 13.11 2.98 -21.37
N ASN A 149 13.66 1.84 -21.78
CA ASN A 149 14.65 1.70 -22.86
C ASN A 149 14.90 0.20 -23.06
N GLY A 150 14.08 -0.39 -23.91
CA GLY A 150 14.19 -1.76 -24.38
C GLY A 150 13.47 -1.85 -25.71
N ASP A 151 14.03 -1.17 -26.71
CA ASP A 151 13.90 -1.56 -28.12
C ASP A 151 14.70 -2.85 -28.35
#